data_AF-A0A3D2V450-F1
#
_entry.id   AF-A0A3D2V450-F1
#
_cell.length_a   1.000
_cell.length_b   1.000
_cell.length_c   1.000
_cell.angle_alpha   90.00
_cell.angle_beta   90.00
_cell.angle_gamma   90.00
#
_symmetry.space_group_name_H-M   'P 1'
#
loop_
_entity.id
_entity.type
_entity.pdbx_description
1 polymer ?
#
loop_
_entity_poly.entity_id
_entity_poly.type
_entity_poly.pdbx_seq_one_letter_code
_entity_poly.pdbx_strand_id
1 'polypeptide(L)'
;VKQNNKDVQVDDPDRALRLAENSVIEANVNEHTVNVWVPADLGVRNWSFVVVAELLSADEKSVVATASTMAFTLNPADALSMKLTSEATLEAKAGVGETGMLSGTITRSEGFTKPVQVTLRGLPGEYPAPVVEVPADQTEFKLEVRFPENAPPKKLENIQLVAQSDSDLKPEVKISSNITNVTINVVAGEKAEEKNE
;
A
#
# COMPACT_ATOMS: atom_id res chain seq x y z
N VAL A 1 -3.00 -19.73 -8.80
CA VAL A 1 -2.82 -20.31 -7.44
C VAL A 1 -2.73 -21.82 -7.53
N LYS A 2 -2.02 -22.49 -6.61
CA LYS A 2 -2.04 -23.96 -6.56
C LYS A 2 -3.28 -24.45 -5.84
N GLN A 3 -4.14 -25.17 -6.56
CA GLN A 3 -5.22 -25.94 -5.96
C GLN A 3 -4.97 -27.42 -6.28
N ASN A 4 -4.94 -28.26 -5.26
CA ASN A 4 -4.69 -29.70 -5.41
C ASN A 4 -3.43 -30.03 -6.23
N ASN A 5 -2.31 -29.35 -5.95
CA ASN A 5 -1.03 -29.48 -6.68
C ASN A 5 -1.08 -29.17 -8.18
N LYS A 6 -2.15 -28.54 -8.68
CA LYS A 6 -2.24 -28.02 -10.04
C LYS A 6 -2.26 -26.51 -10.02
N ASP A 7 -1.57 -25.91 -10.99
CA ASP A 7 -1.66 -24.49 -11.23
C ASP A 7 -3.02 -24.19 -11.85
N VAL A 8 -3.82 -23.39 -11.13
CA VAL A 8 -5.12 -22.90 -11.59
C VAL A 8 -5.01 -21.40 -11.77
N GLN A 9 -5.37 -20.92 -12.96
CA GLN A 9 -5.57 -19.50 -13.21
C GLN A 9 -6.88 -19.09 -12.53
N VAL A 10 -6.81 -18.09 -11.66
CA VAL A 10 -7.95 -17.54 -10.94
C VAL A 10 -7.91 -16.05 -11.17
N ASP A 11 -9.05 -15.47 -11.53
CA ASP A 11 -9.17 -14.02 -11.70
C ASP A 11 -8.91 -13.32 -10.36
N ASP A 12 -8.18 -12.21 -10.43
CA ASP A 12 -7.89 -11.35 -9.29
C ASP A 12 -8.64 -10.02 -9.48
N PRO A 13 -9.95 -9.97 -9.15
CA PRO A 13 -10.76 -8.78 -9.36
C PRO A 13 -10.33 -7.59 -8.51
N ASP A 14 -9.50 -7.80 -7.47
CA ASP A 14 -8.99 -6.74 -6.61
C ASP A 14 -7.80 -6.00 -7.26
N ARG A 15 -7.09 -6.67 -8.18
CA ARG A 15 -5.98 -6.11 -8.97
C ARG A 15 -6.36 -5.80 -10.42
N ALA A 16 -7.62 -5.95 -10.78
CA ALA A 16 -8.14 -5.64 -12.10
C ALA A 16 -8.61 -4.19 -12.18
N LEU A 17 -8.27 -3.49 -13.27
CA LEU A 17 -8.99 -2.27 -13.65
C LEU A 17 -10.35 -2.68 -14.23
N ARG A 18 -11.43 -2.20 -13.63
CA ARG A 18 -12.78 -2.64 -13.96
C ARG A 18 -13.83 -1.59 -13.60
N LEU A 19 -15.07 -1.79 -14.02
CA LEU A 19 -16.19 -1.08 -13.41
C LEU A 19 -16.31 -1.49 -11.93
N ALA A 20 -16.60 -0.52 -11.07
CA ALA A 20 -16.82 -0.77 -9.65
C ALA A 20 -18.02 -1.72 -9.45
N GLU A 21 -19.06 -1.53 -10.27
CA GLU A 21 -20.26 -2.33 -10.34
C GLU A 21 -20.76 -2.41 -11.80
N ASN A 22 -21.52 -3.46 -12.10
CA ASN A 22 -22.23 -3.53 -13.37
C ASN A 22 -23.33 -2.47 -13.36
N SER A 23 -23.39 -1.69 -14.44
CA SER A 23 -24.34 -0.60 -14.55
C SER A 23 -25.29 -0.83 -15.72
N VAL A 24 -26.59 -0.68 -15.46
CA VAL A 24 -27.63 -0.69 -16.49
C VAL A 24 -27.98 0.76 -16.82
N ILE A 25 -28.07 1.07 -18.11
CA ILE A 25 -28.53 2.37 -18.60
C ILE A 25 -30.02 2.25 -18.87
N GLU A 26 -30.82 3.07 -18.17
CA GLU A 26 -32.26 3.09 -18.35
C GLU A 26 -32.65 3.53 -19.77
N ALA A 27 -33.81 3.07 -20.23
CA ALA A 27 -34.32 3.45 -21.55
C ALA A 27 -34.51 4.97 -21.66
N ASN A 28 -34.11 5.55 -22.80
CA ASN A 28 -34.16 6.99 -23.10
C ASN A 28 -33.19 7.87 -22.30
N VAL A 29 -32.18 7.27 -21.64
CA VAL A 29 -31.08 8.00 -21.03
C VAL A 29 -29.92 8.10 -22.03
N ASN A 30 -29.48 9.34 -22.33
CA ASN A 30 -28.39 9.60 -23.28
C ASN A 30 -27.04 9.87 -22.59
N GLU A 31 -27.04 10.05 -21.27
CA GLU A 31 -25.85 10.29 -20.46
C GLU A 31 -25.91 9.42 -19.21
N HIS A 32 -24.81 8.71 -18.92
CA HIS A 32 -24.74 7.83 -17.77
C HIS A 32 -23.36 7.92 -17.13
N THR A 33 -23.32 7.96 -15.80
CA THR A 33 -22.06 7.98 -15.05
C THR A 33 -21.75 6.58 -14.54
N VAL A 34 -20.51 6.14 -14.73
CA VAL A 34 -20.01 4.88 -14.20
C VAL A 34 -18.80 5.14 -13.32
N ASN A 35 -18.67 4.35 -12.25
CA ASN A 35 -17.49 4.37 -11.41
C ASN A 35 -16.51 3.30 -11.90
N VAL A 36 -15.26 3.71 -12.13
CA VAL A 36 -14.17 2.81 -12.53
C VAL A 36 -13.27 2.57 -11.33
N TRP A 37 -13.04 1.31 -11.03
CA TRP A 37 -12.05 0.88 -10.05
C TRP A 37 -10.66 0.86 -10.68
N VAL A 38 -9.73 1.61 -10.07
CA VAL A 38 -8.32 1.68 -10.46
C VAL A 38 -7.48 0.95 -9.41
N PRO A 39 -6.81 -0.18 -9.74
CA PRO A 39 -6.04 -0.91 -8.75
C PRO A 39 -4.81 -0.11 -8.31
N ALA A 40 -4.45 -0.23 -7.04
CA ALA A 40 -3.37 0.55 -6.43
C ALA A 40 -1.98 0.24 -7.01
N ASP A 41 -1.81 -0.92 -7.63
CA ASP A 41 -0.59 -1.36 -8.32
C ASP A 41 -0.70 -1.24 -9.84
N LEU A 42 -1.69 -0.49 -10.35
CA LEU A 42 -1.75 -0.17 -11.77
C LEU A 42 -0.50 0.61 -12.16
N GLY A 43 0.27 0.06 -13.11
CA GLY A 43 1.53 0.69 -13.52
C GLY A 43 1.35 2.16 -13.90
N VAL A 44 2.25 3.02 -13.38
CA VAL A 44 2.31 4.46 -13.64
C VAL A 44 2.71 4.70 -15.10
N ARG A 45 1.72 4.65 -15.98
CA ARG A 45 1.82 4.94 -17.41
C ARG A 45 0.48 5.47 -17.89
N ASN A 46 0.46 6.05 -19.08
CA ASN A 46 -0.79 6.48 -19.68
C ASN A 46 -1.59 5.24 -20.08
N TRP A 47 -2.81 5.12 -19.57
CA TRP A 47 -3.75 4.11 -19.99
C TRP A 47 -4.87 4.77 -20.79
N SER A 48 -5.15 4.27 -21.99
CA SER A 48 -6.24 4.76 -22.81
C SER A 48 -7.43 3.80 -22.72
N PHE A 49 -8.61 4.37 -22.52
CA PHE A 49 -9.84 3.63 -22.26
C PHE A 49 -10.96 4.09 -23.16
N VAL A 50 -11.84 3.16 -23.46
CA VAL A 50 -13.14 3.40 -24.06
C VAL A 50 -14.15 2.64 -23.20
N VAL A 51 -15.24 3.29 -22.84
CA VAL A 51 -16.38 2.59 -22.24
C VAL A 51 -17.30 2.14 -23.36
N VAL A 52 -17.64 0.86 -23.36
CA VAL A 52 -18.55 0.25 -24.34
C VAL A 52 -19.85 -0.08 -23.62
N ALA A 53 -20.96 0.40 -24.18
CA ALA A 53 -22.30 0.04 -23.75
C ALA A 53 -22.92 -0.88 -24.79
N GLU A 54 -23.49 -2.00 -24.34
CA GLU A 54 -24.14 -2.99 -25.20
C GLU A 54 -25.63 -3.03 -24.87
N LEU A 55 -26.46 -2.90 -25.91
CA LEU A 55 -27.88 -3.20 -25.83
C LEU A 55 -28.06 -4.68 -26.13
N LEU A 56 -28.65 -5.42 -25.20
CA LEU A 56 -28.91 -6.84 -25.35
C LEU A 56 -30.29 -7.08 -25.99
N SER A 57 -30.44 -8.23 -26.66
CA SER A 57 -31.73 -8.75 -27.10
C SER A 57 -32.66 -9.00 -25.91
N ALA A 58 -33.96 -9.13 -26.17
CA ALA A 58 -34.96 -9.36 -25.12
C ALA A 58 -34.72 -10.64 -24.30
N ASP A 59 -33.97 -11.60 -24.83
CA ASP A 59 -33.57 -12.83 -24.13
C ASP A 59 -32.17 -12.75 -23.48
N GLU A 60 -31.52 -11.57 -23.51
CA GLU A 60 -30.20 -11.26 -22.96
C GLU A 60 -29.03 -12.11 -23.51
N LYS A 61 -29.25 -12.83 -24.61
CA LYS A 61 -28.26 -13.77 -25.16
C LYS A 61 -27.43 -13.21 -26.30
N SER A 62 -27.82 -12.06 -26.85
CA SER A 62 -27.12 -11.45 -27.98
C SER A 62 -27.07 -9.93 -27.84
N VAL A 63 -26.01 -9.32 -28.36
CA VAL A 63 -25.89 -7.87 -28.46
C VAL A 63 -26.58 -7.42 -29.75
N VAL A 64 -27.56 -6.52 -29.64
CA VAL A 64 -28.31 -5.97 -30.78
C VAL A 64 -27.84 -4.58 -31.20
N ALA A 65 -27.17 -3.85 -30.30
CA ALA A 65 -26.51 -2.58 -30.62
C ALA A 65 -25.37 -2.30 -29.63
N THR A 66 -24.42 -1.47 -30.06
CA THR A 66 -23.26 -1.07 -29.25
C THR A 66 -23.03 0.43 -29.40
N ALA A 67 -22.74 1.12 -28.30
CA ALA A 67 -22.27 2.49 -28.28
C ALA A 67 -20.93 2.56 -27.54
N SER A 68 -20.09 3.54 -27.88
CA SER A 68 -18.81 3.71 -27.22
C SER A 68 -18.48 5.18 -27.02
N THR A 69 -17.75 5.47 -25.94
CA THR A 69 -17.21 6.81 -25.70
C THR A 69 -16.05 7.10 -26.65
N MET A 70 -15.65 8.37 -26.75
CA MET A 70 -14.30 8.67 -27.23
C MET A 70 -13.26 8.06 -26.28
N ALA A 71 -12.06 7.78 -26.82
CA ALA A 71 -10.96 7.34 -25.99
C ALA A 71 -10.57 8.45 -25.01
N PHE A 72 -10.42 8.10 -23.74
CA PHE A 72 -9.90 8.99 -22.71
C PHE A 72 -8.68 8.36 -22.04
N THR A 73 -7.81 9.21 -21.50
CA THR A 73 -6.58 8.76 -20.84
C THR A 73 -6.73 8.90 -19.34
N LEU A 74 -6.42 7.81 -18.62
CA LEU A 74 -6.14 7.84 -17.20
C LEU A 74 -4.62 7.82 -17.01
N ASN A 75 -4.15 8.68 -16.11
CA ASN A 75 -2.76 8.69 -15.66
C ASN A 75 -2.76 8.32 -14.18
N PRO A 76 -2.60 7.03 -13.84
CA PRO A 76 -2.48 6.61 -12.45
C PRO A 76 -1.29 7.33 -11.81
N ALA A 77 -1.50 7.88 -10.63
CA ALA A 77 -0.47 8.49 -9.82
C ALA A 77 -0.35 7.73 -8.50
N ASP A 78 0.85 7.72 -7.93
CA ASP A 78 1.06 7.14 -6.61
C ASP A 78 0.25 7.93 -5.58
N ALA A 79 -0.70 7.26 -4.92
CA ALA A 79 -1.55 7.88 -3.90
C ALA A 79 -0.75 8.27 -2.64
N LEU A 80 0.38 7.60 -2.43
CA LEU A 80 1.23 7.72 -1.26
C LEU A 80 2.70 7.59 -1.67
N SER A 81 3.54 8.51 -1.23
CA SER A 81 5.00 8.37 -1.34
C SER A 81 5.68 8.83 -0.05
N MET A 82 6.91 8.36 0.15
CA MET A 82 7.70 8.62 1.34
C MET A 82 9.13 8.98 0.96
N LYS A 83 9.70 9.92 1.70
CA LYS A 83 11.10 10.33 1.57
C LYS A 83 11.76 10.33 2.94
N LEU A 84 12.90 9.64 3.04
CA LEU A 84 13.74 9.68 4.24
C LEU A 84 14.52 11.01 4.29
N THR A 85 14.57 11.63 5.47
CA THR A 85 15.37 12.85 5.73
C THR A 85 16.51 12.60 6.71
N SER A 86 16.44 11.54 7.53
CA SER A 86 17.58 11.04 8.31
C SER A 86 18.54 10.23 7.45
N GLU A 87 19.67 9.82 8.02
CA GLU A 87 20.51 8.81 7.39
C GLU A 87 19.77 7.47 7.23
N ALA A 88 20.07 6.76 6.14
CA ALA A 88 19.53 5.41 5.88
C ALA A 88 20.25 4.32 6.69
N THR A 89 21.25 4.68 7.48
CA THR A 89 21.92 3.79 8.43
C THR A 89 21.68 4.29 9.83
N LEU A 90 21.34 3.40 10.76
CA LEU A 90 21.23 3.72 12.18
C LEU A 90 21.76 2.60 13.06
N GLU A 91 22.07 2.95 14.31
CA GLU A 91 22.25 1.99 15.39
C GLU A 91 20.93 1.84 16.17
N ALA A 92 20.49 0.61 16.39
CA ALA A 92 19.30 0.30 17.17
C ALA A 92 19.68 -0.55 18.38
N LYS A 93 19.22 -0.17 19.57
CA LYS A 93 19.49 -0.92 20.80
C LYS A 93 18.53 -2.08 20.99
N ALA A 94 19.09 -3.19 21.47
CA ALA A 94 18.36 -4.29 22.09
C ALA A 94 18.21 -4.00 23.61
N GLY A 95 17.01 -3.67 24.08
CA GLY A 95 16.76 -3.31 25.49
C GLY A 95 16.51 -1.82 25.70
N VAL A 96 16.92 -1.29 26.86
CA VAL A 96 16.65 0.12 27.23
C VAL A 96 17.80 1.06 26.84
N GLY A 97 17.55 2.38 26.94
CA GLY A 97 18.48 3.45 26.59
C GLY A 97 18.21 4.11 25.22
N GLU A 98 18.94 5.17 24.88
CA GLU A 98 18.75 5.89 23.60
C GLU A 98 19.00 4.99 22.38
N THR A 99 18.10 5.01 21.40
CA THR A 99 18.14 4.17 20.21
C THR A 99 17.97 5.03 18.95
N GLY A 100 18.38 4.51 17.79
CA GLY A 100 18.28 5.23 16.53
C GLY A 100 16.85 5.47 16.07
N MET A 101 16.70 6.52 15.26
CA MET A 101 15.42 6.99 14.75
C MET A 101 15.50 7.23 13.24
N LEU A 102 14.51 6.73 12.52
CA LEU A 102 14.30 7.04 11.11
C LEU A 102 13.29 8.17 11.01
N SER A 103 13.66 9.27 10.35
CA SER A 103 12.78 10.43 10.16
C SER A 103 12.62 10.73 8.69
N GLY A 104 11.45 11.25 8.33
CA GLY A 104 11.16 11.60 6.95
C GLY A 104 9.80 12.26 6.76
N THR A 105 9.41 12.36 5.50
CA THR A 105 8.16 12.99 5.07
C THR A 105 7.31 12.04 4.25
N ILE A 106 6.00 12.15 4.40
CA ILE A 106 4.94 11.50 3.65
C ILE A 106 4.29 12.53 2.73
N THR A 107 4.17 12.17 1.46
CA THR A 107 3.40 12.92 0.47
C THR A 107 2.17 12.09 0.09
N ARG A 108 1.00 12.69 0.22
CA ARG A 108 -0.28 12.09 -0.17
C ARG A 108 -0.78 12.76 -1.45
N SER A 109 -1.37 12.00 -2.36
CA SER A 109 -2.07 12.58 -3.50
C SER A 109 -3.29 13.37 -3.03
N GLU A 110 -3.77 14.28 -3.86
CA GLU A 110 -5.05 14.95 -3.62
C GLU A 110 -6.18 13.92 -3.40
N GLY A 111 -7.06 14.19 -2.43
CA GLY A 111 -8.13 13.28 -2.04
C GLY A 111 -7.72 12.12 -1.11
N PHE A 112 -6.43 11.83 -0.95
CA PHE A 112 -5.96 10.78 -0.05
C PHE A 112 -5.84 11.28 1.40
N THR A 113 -6.88 11.07 2.20
CA THR A 113 -7.06 11.67 3.54
C THR A 113 -6.96 10.65 4.68
N LYS A 114 -6.34 9.50 4.43
CA LYS A 114 -6.21 8.43 5.41
C LYS A 114 -4.94 8.54 6.27
N PRO A 115 -4.98 8.06 7.53
CA PRO A 115 -3.78 7.88 8.33
C PRO A 115 -2.86 6.84 7.67
N VAL A 116 -1.56 6.99 7.90
CA VAL A 116 -0.52 6.16 7.28
C VAL A 116 0.34 5.53 8.36
N GLN A 117 0.55 4.22 8.29
CA GLN A 117 1.49 3.50 9.15
C GLN A 117 2.85 3.38 8.47
N VAL A 118 3.91 3.87 9.11
CA VAL A 118 5.29 3.70 8.65
C VAL A 118 5.93 2.58 9.45
N THR A 119 6.53 1.61 8.75
CA THR A 119 7.10 0.41 9.36
C THR A 119 8.26 -0.15 8.56
N LEU A 120 8.93 -1.16 9.13
CA LEU A 120 10.04 -1.90 8.53
C LEU A 120 9.58 -3.28 8.06
N ARG A 121 10.01 -3.70 6.87
CA ARG A 121 9.83 -5.04 6.32
C ARG A 121 11.16 -5.72 6.05
N GLY A 122 11.15 -7.05 6.02
CA GLY A 122 12.35 -7.86 5.80
C GLY A 122 13.19 -8.07 7.07
N LEU A 123 12.68 -7.65 8.23
CA LEU A 123 13.29 -7.97 9.51
C LEU A 123 13.21 -9.49 9.76
N PRO A 124 14.28 -10.14 10.26
CA PRO A 124 14.21 -11.52 10.72
C PRO A 124 13.23 -11.67 11.89
N GLY A 125 12.66 -12.86 12.10
CA GLY A 125 11.59 -13.07 13.09
C GLY A 125 11.94 -12.72 14.54
N GLU A 126 13.23 -12.62 14.87
CA GLU A 126 13.73 -12.20 16.19
C GLU A 126 13.60 -10.68 16.43
N TYR A 127 13.33 -9.89 15.38
CA TYR A 127 13.31 -8.43 15.41
C TYR A 127 11.90 -7.94 15.08
N PRO A 128 11.08 -7.58 16.09
CA PRO A 128 9.75 -7.05 15.82
C PRO A 128 9.84 -5.75 15.02
N ALA A 129 8.93 -5.58 14.06
CA ALA A 129 8.85 -4.37 13.26
C ALA A 129 8.24 -3.23 14.09
N PRO A 130 8.93 -2.09 14.27
CA PRO A 130 8.32 -0.92 14.86
C PRO A 130 7.29 -0.33 13.89
N VAL A 131 6.29 0.35 14.44
CA VAL A 131 5.25 1.03 13.67
C VAL A 131 5.04 2.40 14.28
N VAL A 132 4.91 3.41 13.42
CA VAL A 132 4.41 4.74 13.80
C VAL A 132 3.24 5.11 12.90
N GLU A 133 2.17 5.61 13.49
CA GLU A 133 1.05 6.18 12.74
C GLU A 133 1.31 7.67 12.48
N VAL A 134 1.09 8.07 11.23
CA VAL A 134 1.12 9.46 10.77
C VAL A 134 -0.32 9.85 10.43
N PRO A 135 -0.95 10.68 11.28
CA PRO A 135 -2.30 11.19 11.04
C PRO A 135 -2.43 11.87 9.67
N ALA A 136 -3.67 11.95 9.16
CA ALA A 136 -3.97 12.47 7.83
C ALA A 136 -3.54 13.94 7.61
N ASP A 137 -3.55 14.73 8.70
CA ASP A 137 -3.15 16.14 8.74
C ASP A 137 -1.65 16.35 8.97
N GLN A 138 -0.88 15.27 9.15
CA GLN A 138 0.57 15.33 9.36
C GLN A 138 1.33 14.73 8.19
N THR A 139 2.48 15.30 7.89
CA THR A 139 3.36 14.85 6.81
C THR A 139 4.69 14.34 7.31
N GLU A 140 5.09 14.65 8.54
CA GLU A 140 6.37 14.19 9.09
C GLU A 140 6.17 12.90 9.88
N PHE A 141 7.17 12.01 9.83
CA PHE A 141 7.22 10.82 10.67
C PHE A 141 8.54 10.73 11.40
N LYS A 142 8.48 10.10 12.58
CA LYS A 142 9.63 9.71 13.40
C LYS A 142 9.41 8.29 13.89
N LEU A 143 10.14 7.35 13.33
CA LEU A 143 10.08 5.93 13.68
C LEU A 143 11.27 5.61 14.58
N GLU A 144 11.01 5.46 15.88
CA GLU A 144 11.99 4.90 16.82
C GLU A 144 12.19 3.42 16.52
N VAL A 145 13.45 3.00 16.36
CA VAL A 145 13.78 1.59 16.10
C VAL A 145 14.44 1.03 17.35
N ARG A 146 13.69 0.19 18.08
CA ARG A 146 14.14 -0.49 19.29
C ARG A 146 13.82 -1.97 19.19
N PHE A 147 14.73 -2.80 19.67
CA PHE A 147 14.53 -4.24 19.74
C PHE A 147 14.46 -4.75 21.19
N PRO A 148 13.83 -5.91 21.43
CA PRO A 148 13.83 -6.57 22.73
C PRO A 148 15.25 -6.79 23.27
N GLU A 149 15.42 -6.83 24.60
CA GLU A 149 16.74 -7.00 25.26
C GLU A 149 17.48 -8.28 24.82
N ASN A 150 16.74 -9.33 24.49
CA ASN A 150 17.28 -10.61 24.03
C ASN A 150 17.58 -10.65 22.51
N ALA A 151 17.35 -9.56 21.77
CA ALA A 151 17.66 -9.51 20.35
C ALA A 151 19.18 -9.58 20.14
N PRO A 152 19.68 -10.51 19.30
CA PRO A 152 21.12 -10.67 19.12
C PRO A 152 21.71 -9.45 18.39
N PRO A 153 22.92 -8.99 18.77
CA PRO A 153 23.61 -7.96 18.00
C PRO A 153 23.86 -8.44 16.57
N LYS A 154 23.46 -7.63 15.59
CA LYS A 154 23.54 -7.99 14.17
C LYS A 154 23.43 -6.77 13.28
N LYS A 155 24.18 -6.77 12.18
CA LYS A 155 23.97 -5.85 11.06
C LYS A 155 22.85 -6.38 10.18
N LEU A 156 21.74 -5.65 10.11
CA LEU A 156 20.60 -5.94 9.24
C LEU A 156 20.70 -5.04 8.00
N GLU A 157 20.86 -5.66 6.83
CA GLU A 157 21.00 -4.95 5.55
C GLU A 157 19.75 -5.14 4.69
N ASN A 158 19.48 -4.17 3.80
CA ASN A 158 18.34 -4.19 2.88
C ASN A 158 16.98 -4.32 3.61
N ILE A 159 16.86 -3.75 4.80
CA ILE A 159 15.58 -3.63 5.50
C ILE A 159 14.77 -2.56 4.79
N GLN A 160 13.50 -2.85 4.51
CA GLN A 160 12.65 -1.99 3.71
C GLN A 160 11.83 -1.08 4.63
N LEU A 161 12.08 0.22 4.59
CA LEU A 161 11.18 1.22 5.14
C LEU A 161 10.05 1.46 4.15
N VAL A 162 8.81 1.35 4.62
CA VAL A 162 7.60 1.53 3.81
C VAL A 162 6.51 2.23 4.62
N ALA A 163 5.72 3.04 3.94
CA ALA A 163 4.50 3.62 4.46
C ALA A 163 3.28 2.92 3.86
N GLN A 164 2.27 2.63 4.68
CA GLN A 164 1.08 1.90 4.28
C GLN A 164 -0.19 2.53 4.83
N SER A 165 -1.29 2.36 4.11
CA SER A 165 -2.62 2.75 4.58
C SER A 165 -3.67 1.77 4.10
N ASP A 166 -4.81 1.77 4.78
CA ASP A 166 -5.97 0.96 4.40
C ASP A 166 -6.56 1.43 3.09
N SER A 167 -6.95 0.48 2.24
CA SER A 167 -7.77 0.76 1.06
C SER A 167 -9.25 0.91 1.44
N ASP A 168 -10.00 1.72 0.71
CA ASP A 168 -11.47 1.79 0.82
C ASP A 168 -12.16 0.57 0.19
N LEU A 169 -11.44 -0.24 -0.57
CA LEU A 169 -11.99 -1.47 -1.13
C LEU A 169 -12.31 -2.51 -0.08
N LYS A 170 -11.26 -2.91 0.64
CA LYS A 170 -11.17 -4.13 1.43
C LYS A 170 -10.06 -3.94 2.46
N PRO A 171 -10.27 -4.35 3.72
CA PRO A 171 -9.26 -4.21 4.78
C PRO A 171 -7.91 -4.86 4.47
N GLU A 172 -7.91 -5.93 3.66
CA GLU A 172 -6.74 -6.72 3.29
C GLU A 172 -5.88 -6.02 2.22
N VAL A 173 -6.47 -5.15 1.41
CA VAL A 173 -5.75 -4.39 0.38
C VAL A 173 -5.12 -3.17 1.03
N LYS A 174 -3.79 -3.08 0.98
CA LYS A 174 -3.04 -1.93 1.48
C LYS A 174 -2.52 -1.09 0.33
N ILE A 175 -2.68 0.22 0.45
CA ILE A 175 -1.97 1.20 -0.37
C ILE A 175 -0.58 1.35 0.26
N SER A 176 0.46 1.24 -0.56
CA SER A 176 1.85 1.30 -0.09
C SER A 176 2.62 2.38 -0.84
N SER A 177 3.58 3.01 -0.15
CA SER A 177 4.52 3.93 -0.76
C SER A 177 5.59 3.22 -1.59
N ASN A 178 6.45 4.00 -2.23
CA ASN A 178 7.78 3.55 -2.62
C ASN A 178 8.56 2.94 -1.42
N ILE A 179 9.50 2.06 -1.75
CA ILE A 179 10.38 1.40 -0.77
C ILE A 179 11.68 2.20 -0.64
N THR A 180 12.12 2.42 0.60
CA THR A 180 13.46 2.93 0.91
C THR A 180 14.24 1.86 1.67
N ASN A 181 15.41 1.45 1.17
CA ASN A 181 16.24 0.49 1.86
C ASN A 181 17.08 1.18 2.95
N VAL A 182 17.14 0.57 4.12
CA VAL A 182 17.93 1.03 5.27
C VAL A 182 18.81 -0.09 5.82
N THR A 183 19.87 0.31 6.52
CA THR A 183 20.76 -0.56 7.28
C THR A 183 20.60 -0.30 8.77
N ILE A 184 20.44 -1.36 9.55
CA ILE A 184 20.24 -1.26 11.00
C ILE A 184 21.34 -2.06 11.69
N ASN A 185 22.19 -1.38 12.44
CA ASN A 185 23.19 -2.01 13.28
C ASN A 185 22.56 -2.26 14.65
N VAL A 186 22.20 -3.51 14.94
CA VAL A 186 21.65 -3.87 16.25
C VAL A 186 22.79 -4.04 17.23
N VAL A 187 22.75 -3.27 18.31
CA VAL A 187 23.75 -3.26 19.38
C VAL A 187 23.09 -3.59 20.72
N ALA A 188 23.88 -4.10 21.66
CA ALA A 188 23.38 -4.35 23.01
C ALA A 188 22.97 -3.03 23.69
N GLY A 189 21.77 -3.00 24.27
CA GLY A 189 21.31 -1.90 25.09
C GLY A 189 21.65 -2.09 26.57
N GLU A 190 21.15 -1.17 27.38
CA GLU A 190 21.20 -1.30 28.83
C GLU A 190 20.20 -2.38 29.27
N LYS A 191 20.57 -3.16 30.29
CA LYS A 191 19.65 -4.11 30.93
C LYS A 191 18.62 -3.34 31.74
N ALA A 192 17.36 -3.76 31.70
CA ALA A 192 16.37 -3.20 32.61
C ALA A 192 16.80 -3.46 34.07
N GLU A 193 16.81 -2.44 34.92
CA GLU A 193 17.05 -2.63 36.35
C GLU A 193 16.00 -3.59 36.92
N GLU A 194 16.44 -4.74 37.43
CA GLU A 194 15.57 -5.63 38.21
C GLU A 194 15.08 -4.85 39.43
N LYS A 195 13.79 -4.47 39.42
CA LYS A 195 13.11 -4.04 40.64
C LYS A 195 13.06 -5.24 41.59
N ASN A 196 14.03 -5.30 42.50
CA ASN A 196 13.96 -6.17 43.66
C ASN A 196 12.74 -5.76 44.50
N GLU A 197 11.73 -6.61 44.51
CA GLU A 197 10.53 -6.51 45.37
C GLU A 197 10.79 -7.17 46.73
#